data_AF-A0A7S1AYU4-F1
#
_entry.id   AF-A0A7S1AYU4-F1
#
_cell.length_a   1.000
_cell.length_b   1.000
_cell.length_c   1.000
_cell.angle_alpha   90.00
_cell.angle_beta   90.00
_cell.angle_gamma   90.00
#
_symmetry.space_group_name_H-M   'P 1'
#
loop_
_entity.id
_entity.type
_entity.pdbx_description
1 polymer ?
#
loop_
_entity_poly.entity_id
_entity_poly.type
_entity_poly.pdbx_seq_one_letter_code
_entity_poly.pdbx_strand_id
1 'polypeptide(L)'
;KEGTGVAALAMEGGGFRALSSDAAIIAGLLAASSPLTASPTLAGSKLLDKFDVISSVSGSSWFSAGLIYSQKFQQLIEDIADSPRTASTQFGQGFTTPWLLAANADPSLYSTIVKELASMNVALVEDLKLTSFVLSTGTSWNTCIGALLNATCGIVPTDALGQPPASGPDGAWAEGKKWLVDHSVMLPTGGLEATVFKGRLGLPHITYTADFGTDVPQYLPASFSVTVGAGLTSTAPVPYISRDVQASLKKLQYTATIVPYLDVIKAESGPFLGAFGSSIEELAGTLPIAYVASASSAAAGDLAYDSNLATDILALIKGKLTPWVANAAGNDAFQDADQMVADFNNWNGVNKDSVTALGQSAVHGAVDGGFADGTGISPALAAGADEVLVILNSNVTNDPTFIQRLFPGGIQPSYKPNVSGLFPVFSAPSAAEVSTQVVNLHRLEIPNGCEFLDTLAVGSLTGTTIDNKYFGIEGGRTVTLNIINVGSSLSIGTNEDFANYNVLVQDVMDTILFDSNADFVAN
;
A
#
# COMPACT_ATOMS: atom_id res chain seq x y z
N LYS A 1 13.82 -21.46 15.26
CA LYS A 1 15.09 -20.74 15.55
C LYS A 1 14.88 -19.97 16.86
N GLU A 2 15.18 -20.57 18.01
CA GLU A 2 15.15 -19.83 19.27
C GLU A 2 16.50 -19.12 19.40
N GLY A 3 16.52 -17.78 19.43
CA GLY A 3 17.71 -16.97 19.69
C GLY A 3 18.23 -16.09 18.54
N THR A 4 17.59 -16.08 17.36
CA THR A 4 17.86 -15.09 16.31
C THR A 4 16.73 -14.07 16.29
N GLY A 5 17.03 -12.77 16.37
CA GLY A 5 16.02 -11.70 16.28
C GLY A 5 15.22 -11.79 14.97
N VAL A 6 14.02 -11.20 14.96
CA VAL A 6 13.14 -11.19 13.80
C VAL A 6 13.65 -10.17 12.78
N ALA A 7 13.83 -10.59 11.53
CA ALA A 7 14.24 -9.69 10.44
C ALA A 7 13.07 -9.40 9.50
N ALA A 8 12.90 -8.13 9.10
CA ALA A 8 11.87 -7.70 8.17
C ALA A 8 12.44 -7.05 6.91
N LEU A 9 11.77 -7.27 5.78
CA LEU A 9 11.88 -6.47 4.58
C LEU A 9 10.68 -5.50 4.55
N ALA A 10 10.93 -4.21 4.70
CA ALA A 10 9.94 -3.15 4.55
C ALA A 10 10.11 -2.46 3.19
N MET A 11 9.03 -2.21 2.47
CA MET A 11 9.08 -1.59 1.15
C MET A 11 8.10 -0.40 1.10
N GLU A 12 8.67 0.79 0.92
CA GLU A 12 7.96 2.06 0.94
C GLU A 12 7.04 2.23 -0.27
N GLY A 13 5.83 2.72 -0.04
CA GLY A 13 4.88 3.02 -1.10
C GLY A 13 5.33 4.13 -2.05
N GLY A 14 4.78 4.10 -3.26
CA GLY A 14 5.11 5.09 -4.30
C GLY A 14 4.58 4.72 -5.68
N GLY A 15 3.41 4.07 -5.71
CA GLY A 15 2.76 3.61 -6.95
C GLY A 15 3.71 2.90 -7.92
N PHE A 16 3.71 3.29 -9.19
CA PHE A 16 4.53 2.64 -10.22
C PHE A 16 6.04 2.84 -10.01
N ARG A 17 6.46 3.96 -9.40
CA ARG A 17 7.87 4.19 -9.07
C ARG A 17 8.37 3.14 -8.08
N ALA A 18 7.65 2.97 -6.97
CA ALA A 18 8.02 1.99 -5.96
C ALA A 18 8.06 0.56 -6.53
N LEU A 19 7.04 0.17 -7.30
CA LEU A 19 7.03 -1.16 -7.93
C LEU A 19 8.25 -1.38 -8.85
N SER A 20 8.61 -0.39 -9.67
CA SER A 20 9.74 -0.50 -10.58
C SER A 20 11.09 -0.49 -9.85
N SER A 21 11.24 0.37 -8.85
CA SER A 21 12.43 0.39 -8.00
C SER A 21 12.61 -0.94 -7.26
N ASP A 22 11.57 -1.46 -6.62
CA ASP A 22 11.64 -2.73 -5.89
C ASP A 22 11.99 -3.89 -6.83
N ALA A 23 11.38 -3.94 -8.01
CA ALA A 23 11.70 -4.93 -9.04
C ALA A 23 13.18 -4.88 -9.46
N ALA A 24 13.71 -3.67 -9.69
CA ALA A 24 15.09 -3.49 -10.11
C ALA A 24 16.09 -3.75 -8.98
N ILE A 25 15.80 -3.38 -7.72
CA ILE A 25 16.65 -3.70 -6.58
C ILE A 25 16.76 -5.22 -6.42
N ILE A 26 15.64 -5.94 -6.44
CA ILE A 26 15.66 -7.39 -6.28
C ILE A 26 16.36 -8.07 -7.46
N ALA A 27 16.05 -7.68 -8.71
CA ALA A 27 16.72 -8.24 -9.88
C ALA A 27 18.23 -7.94 -9.91
N GLY A 28 18.63 -6.73 -9.52
CA GLY A 28 20.03 -6.31 -9.52
C GLY A 28 20.84 -7.04 -8.46
N LEU A 29 20.29 -7.19 -7.25
CA LEU A 29 20.92 -7.97 -6.18
C LEU A 29 20.99 -9.46 -6.54
N LEU A 30 19.96 -10.01 -7.20
CA LEU A 30 20.00 -11.38 -7.74
C LEU A 30 21.13 -11.54 -8.75
N ALA A 31 21.23 -10.64 -9.74
CA ALA A 31 22.26 -10.66 -10.76
C ALA A 31 23.67 -10.56 -10.15
N ALA A 32 23.85 -9.68 -9.15
CA ALA A 32 25.13 -9.50 -8.46
C ALA A 32 25.52 -10.71 -7.58
N SER A 33 24.52 -11.41 -7.01
CA SER A 33 24.74 -12.57 -6.12
C SER A 33 24.97 -13.88 -6.87
N SER A 34 24.62 -13.97 -8.15
CA SER A 34 24.72 -15.20 -8.93
C SER A 34 26.11 -15.42 -9.52
N PRO A 35 26.63 -16.67 -9.49
CA PRO A 35 27.81 -17.02 -10.26
C PRO A 35 27.56 -16.77 -11.76
N LEU A 36 28.54 -16.24 -12.48
CA LEU A 36 28.48 -15.94 -13.93
C LEU A 36 28.04 -17.12 -14.84
N THR A 37 27.96 -18.34 -14.31
CA THR A 37 27.63 -19.57 -15.04
C THR A 37 26.27 -20.17 -14.69
N ALA A 38 25.52 -19.57 -13.75
CA ALA A 38 24.21 -20.08 -13.31
C ALA A 38 23.15 -18.99 -13.46
N SER A 39 21.99 -19.34 -14.03
CA SER A 39 20.86 -18.41 -14.10
C SER A 39 20.34 -18.13 -12.68
N PRO A 40 20.22 -16.84 -12.30
CA PRO A 40 19.73 -16.45 -10.97
C PRO A 40 18.28 -16.88 -10.77
N THR A 41 18.01 -17.51 -9.63
CA THR A 41 16.63 -17.74 -9.15
C THR A 41 16.46 -17.14 -7.76
N LEU A 42 15.24 -16.68 -7.45
CA LEU A 42 14.91 -16.12 -6.14
C LEU A 42 15.16 -17.14 -5.02
N ALA A 43 14.65 -18.36 -5.19
CA ALA A 43 14.79 -19.42 -4.21
C ALA A 43 16.22 -19.99 -4.15
N GLY A 44 16.91 -20.11 -5.30
CA GLY A 44 18.27 -20.64 -5.36
C GLY A 44 19.33 -19.70 -4.78
N SER A 45 19.14 -18.38 -4.94
CA SER A 45 20.06 -17.35 -4.40
C SER A 45 19.98 -17.22 -2.88
N LYS A 46 18.83 -17.56 -2.28
CA LYS A 46 18.53 -17.33 -0.85
C LYS A 46 18.61 -15.86 -0.43
N LEU A 47 18.57 -14.93 -1.39
CA LEU A 47 18.68 -13.49 -1.15
C LEU A 47 17.69 -13.00 -0.08
N LEU A 48 16.48 -13.58 -0.09
CA LEU A 48 15.38 -13.20 0.79
C LEU A 48 15.15 -14.17 1.96
N ASP A 49 15.99 -15.21 2.14
CA ASP A 49 15.81 -16.25 3.17
C ASP A 49 15.88 -15.69 4.59
N LYS A 50 16.65 -14.61 4.79
CA LYS A 50 16.88 -14.05 6.12
C LYS A 50 15.63 -13.40 6.73
N PHE A 51 14.69 -12.94 5.90
CA PHE A 51 13.53 -12.18 6.37
C PHE A 51 12.40 -13.10 6.82
N ASP A 52 11.88 -12.86 8.01
CA ASP A 52 10.69 -13.53 8.54
C ASP A 52 9.41 -12.76 8.20
N VAL A 53 9.53 -11.45 7.96
CA VAL A 53 8.42 -10.53 7.71
C VAL A 53 8.68 -9.74 6.42
N ILE A 54 7.62 -9.57 5.62
CA ILE A 54 7.55 -8.66 4.49
C ILE A 54 6.47 -7.64 4.82
N SER A 55 6.83 -6.36 4.90
CA SER A 55 5.90 -5.23 5.09
C SER A 55 5.89 -4.42 3.80
N SER A 56 4.72 -4.17 3.23
CA SER A 56 4.64 -3.39 2.01
C SER A 56 3.46 -2.45 1.96
N VAL A 57 3.71 -1.28 1.37
CA VAL A 57 2.75 -0.20 1.21
C VAL A 57 2.57 0.13 -0.27
N SER A 58 1.34 0.43 -0.68
CA SER A 58 0.98 0.95 -1.99
C SER A 58 1.56 0.14 -3.17
N GLY A 59 2.30 0.78 -4.09
CA GLY A 59 2.96 0.13 -5.22
C GLY A 59 3.83 -1.08 -4.84
N SER A 60 4.49 -1.04 -3.69
CA SER A 60 5.27 -2.17 -3.18
C SER A 60 4.41 -3.36 -2.77
N SER A 61 3.13 -3.15 -2.43
CA SER A 61 2.18 -4.25 -2.22
C SER A 61 1.80 -4.94 -3.53
N TRP A 62 1.74 -4.22 -4.65
CA TRP A 62 1.55 -4.83 -5.97
C TRP A 62 2.77 -5.67 -6.36
N PHE A 63 3.98 -5.14 -6.13
CA PHE A 63 5.24 -5.86 -6.31
C PHE A 63 5.28 -7.13 -5.44
N SER A 64 4.99 -7.00 -4.14
CA SER A 64 4.97 -8.12 -3.20
C SER A 64 3.98 -9.21 -3.62
N ALA A 65 2.76 -8.82 -4.01
CA ALA A 65 1.74 -9.74 -4.51
C ALA A 65 2.26 -10.55 -5.71
N GLY A 66 2.85 -9.85 -6.69
CA GLY A 66 3.47 -10.48 -7.85
C GLY A 66 4.62 -11.43 -7.46
N LEU A 67 5.55 -10.97 -6.62
CA LEU A 67 6.73 -11.75 -6.25
C LEU A 67 6.38 -12.98 -5.40
N ILE A 68 5.34 -12.91 -4.57
CA ILE A 68 4.91 -14.02 -3.70
C ILE A 68 4.05 -15.03 -4.46
N TYR A 69 3.05 -14.57 -5.24
CA TYR A 69 1.99 -15.45 -5.77
C TYR A 69 2.03 -15.67 -7.29
N SER A 70 2.90 -14.99 -8.04
CA SER A 70 2.96 -15.12 -9.50
C SER A 70 4.28 -15.71 -9.98
N GLN A 71 4.22 -16.94 -10.50
CA GLN A 71 5.37 -17.55 -11.17
C GLN A 71 5.78 -16.74 -12.41
N LYS A 72 4.80 -16.19 -13.15
CA LYS A 72 5.05 -15.32 -14.30
C LYS A 72 5.87 -14.08 -13.91
N PHE A 73 5.49 -13.43 -12.81
CA PHE A 73 6.19 -12.22 -12.35
C PHE A 73 7.55 -12.55 -11.73
N GLN A 74 7.67 -13.64 -10.97
CA GLN A 74 8.97 -14.14 -10.50
C GLN A 74 9.92 -14.38 -11.68
N GLN A 75 9.46 -15.09 -12.73
CA GLN A 75 10.26 -15.33 -13.92
C GLN A 75 10.70 -14.03 -14.60
N LEU A 76 9.84 -13.00 -14.65
CA LEU A 76 10.23 -11.69 -15.18
C LEU A 76 11.41 -11.07 -14.40
N ILE A 77 11.37 -11.14 -13.06
CA ILE A 77 12.46 -10.62 -12.22
C ILE A 77 13.75 -11.43 -12.41
N GLU A 78 13.63 -12.76 -12.52
CA GLU A 78 14.76 -13.67 -12.77
C GLU A 78 15.35 -13.47 -14.18
N ASP A 79 14.53 -13.28 -15.21
CA ASP A 79 14.97 -13.01 -16.58
C ASP A 79 15.67 -11.64 -16.71
N ILE A 80 15.19 -10.63 -15.97
CA ILE A 80 15.89 -9.35 -15.83
C ILE A 80 17.25 -9.54 -15.17
N ALA A 81 17.33 -10.36 -14.11
CA ALA A 81 18.59 -10.64 -13.42
C ALA A 81 19.58 -11.45 -14.30
N ASP A 82 19.07 -12.39 -15.11
CA ASP A 82 19.88 -13.20 -16.04
C ASP A 82 20.41 -12.37 -17.23
N SER A 83 19.62 -11.40 -17.68
CA SER A 83 19.94 -10.52 -18.82
C SER A 83 19.80 -9.02 -18.47
N PRO A 84 20.65 -8.48 -17.57
CA PRO A 84 20.47 -7.15 -16.98
C PRO A 84 20.54 -5.99 -17.98
N ARG A 85 21.24 -6.16 -19.11
CA ARG A 85 21.39 -5.13 -20.15
C ARG A 85 20.11 -4.83 -20.94
N THR A 86 19.07 -5.65 -20.78
CA THR A 86 17.80 -5.50 -21.47
C THR A 86 16.64 -5.30 -20.49
N ALA A 87 16.94 -4.98 -19.22
CA ALA A 87 15.97 -4.85 -18.14
C ALA A 87 14.78 -3.95 -18.50
N SER A 88 15.01 -2.78 -19.12
CA SER A 88 13.93 -1.90 -19.58
C SER A 88 13.02 -2.58 -20.61
N THR A 89 13.60 -3.26 -21.61
CA THR A 89 12.80 -3.95 -22.63
C THR A 89 12.00 -5.11 -22.03
N GLN A 90 12.63 -5.91 -21.17
CA GLN A 90 12.00 -7.04 -20.51
C GLN A 90 10.86 -6.60 -19.61
N PHE A 91 11.11 -5.62 -18.74
CA PHE A 91 10.08 -5.06 -17.86
C PHE A 91 8.94 -4.41 -18.67
N GLY A 92 9.27 -3.70 -19.74
CA GLY A 92 8.29 -3.13 -20.65
C GLY A 92 7.38 -4.17 -21.32
N GLN A 93 7.92 -5.33 -21.70
CA GLN A 93 7.16 -6.42 -22.31
C GLN A 93 6.40 -7.26 -21.29
N GLY A 94 6.99 -7.52 -20.12
CA GLY A 94 6.43 -8.40 -19.10
C GLY A 94 5.41 -7.72 -18.17
N PHE A 95 5.53 -6.41 -17.98
CA PHE A 95 4.70 -5.63 -17.04
C PHE A 95 3.95 -4.49 -17.74
N THR A 96 4.67 -3.48 -18.26
CA THR A 96 4.05 -2.23 -18.72
C THR A 96 3.12 -2.41 -19.92
N THR A 97 3.51 -3.20 -20.92
CA THR A 97 2.68 -3.45 -22.10
C THR A 97 1.39 -4.22 -21.73
N PRO A 98 1.43 -5.36 -21.01
CA PRO A 98 0.22 -6.03 -20.53
C PRO A 98 -0.70 -5.11 -19.73
N TRP A 99 -0.12 -4.27 -18.87
CA TRP A 99 -0.88 -3.31 -18.09
C TRP A 99 -1.63 -2.31 -18.98
N LEU A 100 -0.93 -1.64 -19.89
CA LEU A 100 -1.54 -0.65 -20.78
C LEU A 100 -2.62 -1.26 -21.69
N LEU A 101 -2.43 -2.52 -22.12
CA LEU A 101 -3.43 -3.25 -22.89
C LEU A 101 -4.69 -3.54 -22.06
N ALA A 102 -4.51 -4.00 -20.81
CA ALA A 102 -5.63 -4.30 -19.92
C ALA A 102 -6.38 -3.03 -19.47
N ALA A 103 -5.65 -1.92 -19.33
CA ALA A 103 -6.23 -0.64 -19.00
C ALA A 103 -7.19 -0.11 -20.09
N ASN A 104 -7.02 -0.53 -21.35
CA ASN A 104 -7.87 -0.17 -22.49
C ASN A 104 -8.28 1.32 -22.49
N ALA A 105 -7.35 2.20 -22.11
CA ALA A 105 -7.66 3.59 -21.83
C ALA A 105 -8.15 4.28 -23.10
N ASP A 106 -9.46 4.55 -23.18
CA ASP A 106 -10.05 5.35 -24.25
C ASP A 106 -9.49 6.78 -24.16
N PRO A 107 -8.65 7.22 -25.11
CA PRO A 107 -8.03 8.53 -25.06
C PRO A 107 -9.05 9.69 -25.08
N SER A 108 -10.27 9.44 -25.57
CA SER A 108 -11.33 10.44 -25.68
C SER A 108 -12.00 10.74 -24.32
N LEU A 109 -12.18 9.72 -23.47
CA LEU A 109 -12.71 9.87 -22.11
C LEU A 109 -11.72 10.62 -21.22
N TYR A 110 -10.43 10.26 -21.32
CA TYR A 110 -9.32 10.94 -20.66
C TYR A 110 -9.30 12.43 -21.01
N SER A 111 -9.40 12.78 -22.29
CA SER A 111 -9.37 14.19 -22.74
C SER A 111 -10.56 15.03 -22.26
N THR A 112 -11.71 14.41 -22.01
CA THR A 112 -12.93 15.10 -21.54
C THR A 112 -12.86 15.33 -20.03
N ILE A 113 -12.45 14.31 -19.26
CA ILE A 113 -12.28 14.39 -17.81
C ILE A 113 -11.17 15.38 -17.44
N VAL A 114 -10.03 15.34 -18.13
CA VAL A 114 -8.91 16.28 -17.90
C VAL A 114 -9.31 17.73 -18.19
N LYS A 115 -10.16 17.99 -19.20
CA LYS A 115 -10.62 19.37 -19.52
C LYS A 115 -11.54 19.95 -18.48
N GLU A 116 -12.49 19.17 -17.97
CA GLU A 116 -13.40 19.61 -16.91
C GLU A 116 -12.63 19.84 -15.59
N LEU A 117 -11.71 18.94 -15.25
CA LEU A 117 -10.92 19.00 -14.02
C LEU A 117 -9.86 20.11 -14.01
N ALA A 118 -9.22 20.40 -15.16
CA ALA A 118 -8.25 21.49 -15.28
C ALA A 118 -8.88 22.89 -15.09
N SER A 119 -10.21 23.00 -15.15
CA SER A 119 -10.94 24.26 -14.88
C SER A 119 -11.10 24.57 -13.38
N MET A 120 -10.69 23.64 -12.50
CA MET A 120 -10.97 23.66 -11.07
C MET A 120 -9.65 23.89 -10.33
N ASN A 121 -9.39 25.17 -10.01
CA ASN A 121 -8.13 25.65 -9.44
C ASN A 121 -7.91 25.17 -7.98
N VAL A 122 -7.65 23.87 -7.79
CA VAL A 122 -7.45 23.21 -6.49
C VAL A 122 -6.18 22.39 -6.54
N ALA A 123 -5.38 22.41 -5.47
CA ALA A 123 -4.09 21.72 -5.31
C ALA A 123 -4.17 20.17 -5.30
N LEU A 124 -5.23 19.59 -5.90
CA LEU A 124 -5.54 18.16 -6.04
C LEU A 124 -5.24 17.62 -7.46
N VAL A 125 -4.59 18.41 -8.32
CA VAL A 125 -4.33 18.06 -9.74
C VAL A 125 -3.47 16.80 -9.92
N GLU A 126 -2.72 16.40 -8.90
CA GLU A 126 -1.80 15.26 -8.97
C GLU A 126 -2.51 13.89 -8.87
N ASP A 127 -3.66 13.79 -8.19
CA ASP A 127 -4.43 12.52 -8.01
C ASP A 127 -5.60 12.34 -9.00
N LEU A 128 -5.94 13.40 -9.73
CA LEU A 128 -7.12 13.46 -10.61
C LEU A 128 -6.97 12.67 -11.93
N LYS A 129 -5.73 12.35 -12.34
CA LYS A 129 -5.47 11.54 -13.53
C LYS A 129 -5.30 10.06 -13.25
N LEU A 130 -4.77 9.70 -12.08
CA LEU A 130 -4.91 8.34 -11.55
C LEU A 130 -6.40 8.00 -11.42
N THR A 131 -7.21 8.96 -10.94
CA THR A 131 -8.68 8.87 -10.96
C THR A 131 -9.23 8.68 -12.39
N SER A 132 -8.80 9.48 -13.38
CA SER A 132 -9.21 9.30 -14.78
C SER A 132 -8.80 7.96 -15.37
N PHE A 133 -7.65 7.43 -14.94
CA PHE A 133 -7.11 6.16 -15.40
C PHE A 133 -7.88 4.99 -14.78
N VAL A 134 -8.17 5.05 -13.48
CA VAL A 134 -9.06 4.11 -12.77
C VAL A 134 -10.40 4.05 -13.48
N LEU A 135 -11.00 5.21 -13.75
CA LEU A 135 -12.26 5.31 -14.48
C LEU A 135 -12.21 4.76 -15.91
N SER A 136 -11.02 4.74 -16.54
CA SER A 136 -10.83 4.13 -17.85
C SER A 136 -10.64 2.60 -17.81
N THR A 137 -10.23 2.06 -16.65
CA THR A 137 -9.95 0.62 -16.45
C THR A 137 -11.05 -0.14 -15.69
N GLY A 138 -11.91 0.56 -14.94
CA GLY A 138 -13.00 -0.01 -14.17
C GLY A 138 -13.66 1.00 -13.23
N THR A 139 -14.93 0.81 -12.89
CA THR A 139 -15.68 1.80 -12.06
C THR A 139 -15.20 1.92 -10.60
N SER A 140 -14.21 1.12 -10.17
CA SER A 140 -13.63 1.17 -8.82
C SER A 140 -12.12 0.95 -8.79
N TRP A 141 -11.47 1.43 -7.71
CA TRP A 141 -10.06 1.17 -7.43
C TRP A 141 -9.74 -0.32 -7.29
N ASN A 142 -10.60 -1.10 -6.62
CA ASN A 142 -10.51 -2.57 -6.55
C ASN A 142 -10.46 -3.20 -7.95
N THR A 143 -11.29 -2.72 -8.89
CA THR A 143 -11.31 -3.23 -10.27
C THR A 143 -10.03 -2.88 -11.00
N CYS A 144 -9.53 -1.64 -10.85
CA CYS A 144 -8.29 -1.17 -11.46
C CYS A 144 -7.09 -2.03 -11.01
N ILE A 145 -6.94 -2.26 -9.69
CA ILE A 145 -5.84 -3.06 -9.16
C ILE A 145 -6.01 -4.55 -9.47
N GLY A 146 -7.23 -5.07 -9.47
CA GLY A 146 -7.51 -6.43 -9.96
C GLY A 146 -7.13 -6.61 -11.42
N ALA A 147 -7.41 -5.63 -12.28
CA ALA A 147 -7.02 -5.65 -13.69
C ALA A 147 -5.48 -5.56 -13.86
N LEU A 148 -4.82 -4.70 -13.09
CA LEU A 148 -3.36 -4.58 -13.05
C LEU A 148 -2.72 -5.93 -12.74
N LEU A 149 -3.02 -6.50 -11.57
CA LEU A 149 -2.40 -7.73 -11.09
C LEU A 149 -2.75 -8.93 -11.97
N ASN A 150 -3.95 -8.98 -12.54
CA ASN A 150 -4.31 -10.03 -13.50
C ASN A 150 -3.48 -9.92 -14.79
N ALA A 151 -3.37 -8.72 -15.36
CA ALA A 151 -2.65 -8.52 -16.62
C ALA A 151 -1.15 -8.75 -16.49
N THR A 152 -0.54 -8.25 -15.41
CA THR A 152 0.91 -8.28 -15.22
C THR A 152 1.34 -9.57 -14.55
N CYS A 153 0.63 -10.02 -13.51
CA CYS A 153 1.00 -11.14 -12.66
C CYS A 153 0.13 -12.40 -12.89
N GLY A 154 -1.00 -12.31 -13.59
CA GLY A 154 -1.93 -13.44 -13.71
C GLY A 154 -2.70 -13.75 -12.43
N ILE A 155 -2.67 -12.85 -11.45
CA ILE A 155 -3.42 -12.98 -10.20
C ILE A 155 -4.86 -12.52 -10.47
N VAL A 156 -5.81 -13.43 -10.38
CA VAL A 156 -7.23 -13.12 -10.66
C VAL A 156 -7.93 -12.62 -9.39
N PRO A 157 -9.06 -11.90 -9.51
CA PRO A 157 -9.73 -11.30 -8.34
C PRO A 157 -10.16 -12.28 -7.24
N THR A 158 -10.27 -13.58 -7.55
CA THR A 158 -10.65 -14.63 -6.59
C THR A 158 -9.45 -15.29 -5.89
N ASP A 159 -8.23 -14.96 -6.30
CA ASP A 159 -7.02 -15.51 -5.70
C ASP A 159 -6.84 -14.95 -4.28
N ALA A 160 -6.57 -15.84 -3.33
CA ALA A 160 -6.63 -15.52 -1.91
C ALA A 160 -5.26 -15.64 -1.24
N LEU A 161 -5.02 -14.86 -0.19
CA LEU A 161 -3.75 -14.81 0.56
C LEU A 161 -3.24 -16.18 1.03
N GLY A 162 -4.15 -17.09 1.37
CA GLY A 162 -3.85 -18.43 1.88
C GLY A 162 -3.58 -19.47 0.80
N GLN A 163 -3.64 -19.11 -0.48
CA GLN A 163 -3.25 -20.03 -1.56
C GLN A 163 -1.73 -20.30 -1.51
N PRO A 164 -1.25 -21.41 -2.09
CA PRO A 164 0.18 -21.67 -2.16
C PRO A 164 0.92 -20.50 -2.85
N PRO A 165 2.08 -20.07 -2.33
CA PRO A 165 2.92 -19.12 -3.04
C PRO A 165 3.41 -19.72 -4.37
N ALA A 166 3.80 -18.85 -5.30
CA ALA A 166 4.46 -19.28 -6.52
C ALA A 166 5.78 -19.99 -6.19
N SER A 167 5.94 -21.18 -6.75
CA SER A 167 7.10 -22.04 -6.59
C SER A 167 7.86 -22.15 -7.91
N GLY A 168 9.16 -21.84 -7.88
CA GLY A 168 10.07 -22.11 -8.99
C GLY A 168 10.71 -23.51 -8.89
N PRO A 169 11.70 -23.81 -9.74
CA PRO A 169 12.47 -25.06 -9.70
C PRO A 169 13.12 -25.33 -8.33
N ASP A 170 13.52 -24.27 -7.62
CA ASP A 170 14.21 -24.32 -6.33
C ASP A 170 13.26 -24.18 -5.13
N GLY A 171 11.93 -24.20 -5.36
CA GLY A 171 10.90 -24.10 -4.33
C GLY A 171 10.25 -22.72 -4.23
N ALA A 172 9.46 -22.53 -3.17
CA ALA A 172 8.78 -21.27 -2.90
C ALA A 172 9.54 -20.46 -1.85
N TRP A 173 10.20 -19.37 -2.29
CA TRP A 173 11.04 -18.53 -1.42
C TRP A 173 10.25 -17.88 -0.27
N ALA A 174 8.96 -17.58 -0.48
CA ALA A 174 8.12 -16.83 0.45
C ALA A 174 7.40 -17.72 1.49
N GLU A 175 7.41 -19.05 1.32
CA GLU A 175 6.70 -19.99 2.18
C GLU A 175 7.07 -19.79 3.67
N GLY A 176 6.06 -19.71 4.54
CA GLY A 176 6.23 -19.55 5.98
C GLY A 176 6.58 -18.14 6.46
N LYS A 177 6.85 -17.18 5.56
CA LYS A 177 7.06 -15.78 5.94
C LYS A 177 5.72 -15.10 6.27
N LYS A 178 5.76 -14.06 7.10
CA LYS A 178 4.60 -13.19 7.32
C LYS A 178 4.59 -12.10 6.26
N TRP A 179 3.49 -11.93 5.55
CA TRP A 179 3.28 -10.77 4.69
C TRP A 179 2.26 -9.84 5.34
N LEU A 180 2.66 -8.58 5.52
CA LEU A 180 1.85 -7.47 6.03
C LEU A 180 1.55 -6.53 4.86
N VAL A 181 0.25 -6.37 4.58
CA VAL A 181 -0.26 -5.48 3.53
C VAL A 181 -0.80 -4.23 4.22
N ASP A 182 0.08 -3.24 4.31
CA ASP A 182 -0.09 -2.09 5.20
C ASP A 182 -1.00 -1.05 4.57
N HIS A 183 -2.01 -0.61 5.33
CA HIS A 183 -3.01 0.35 4.88
C HIS A 183 -3.51 1.18 6.08
N SER A 184 -4.45 2.07 5.84
CA SER A 184 -5.07 2.88 6.88
C SER A 184 -6.58 2.69 6.91
N VAL A 185 -7.14 2.57 8.12
CA VAL A 185 -8.60 2.59 8.34
C VAL A 185 -9.05 4.04 8.51
N MET A 186 -10.06 4.44 7.74
CA MET A 186 -10.67 5.76 7.83
C MET A 186 -11.61 5.85 9.04
N LEU A 187 -11.26 6.70 10.01
CA LEU A 187 -11.96 6.89 11.27
C LEU A 187 -12.32 8.38 11.46
N PRO A 188 -13.34 8.89 10.75
CA PRO A 188 -13.81 10.28 10.86
C PRO A 188 -14.16 10.65 12.32
N THR A 189 -13.33 11.48 12.95
CA THR A 189 -13.56 12.04 14.29
C THR A 189 -13.54 13.57 14.26
N GLY A 190 -13.88 14.24 15.37
CA GLY A 190 -13.69 15.69 15.51
C GLY A 190 -14.58 16.54 14.60
N GLY A 191 -15.78 16.06 14.26
CA GLY A 191 -16.73 16.75 13.39
C GLY A 191 -16.51 16.55 11.89
N LEU A 192 -15.59 15.66 11.51
CA LEU A 192 -15.47 15.17 10.14
C LEU A 192 -16.39 13.97 9.91
N GLU A 193 -16.74 13.75 8.65
CA GLU A 193 -17.50 12.60 8.19
C GLU A 193 -16.83 12.01 6.95
N ALA A 194 -16.98 10.71 6.72
CA ALA A 194 -16.61 10.09 5.46
C ALA A 194 -17.86 9.72 4.66
N THR A 195 -17.86 10.08 3.37
CA THR A 195 -18.96 9.86 2.43
C THR A 195 -18.88 8.44 1.87
N VAL A 196 -19.88 7.62 2.18
CA VAL A 196 -20.05 6.27 1.62
C VAL A 196 -20.71 6.33 0.25
N PHE A 197 -21.72 7.17 0.13
CA PHE A 197 -22.52 7.28 -1.08
C PHE A 197 -23.06 8.70 -1.26
N LYS A 198 -23.09 9.17 -2.51
CA LYS A 198 -23.70 10.44 -2.88
C LYS A 198 -24.43 10.26 -4.21
N GLY A 199 -25.75 10.43 -4.18
CA GLY A 199 -26.62 10.36 -5.34
C GLY A 199 -26.53 11.60 -6.21
N ARG A 200 -27.36 11.65 -7.27
CA ARG A 200 -27.40 12.79 -8.20
C ARG A 200 -27.79 14.07 -7.46
N LEU A 201 -27.13 15.19 -7.78
CA LEU A 201 -27.36 16.48 -7.13
C LEU A 201 -27.06 16.49 -5.63
N GLY A 202 -26.25 15.53 -5.14
CA GLY A 202 -25.90 15.41 -3.73
C GLY A 202 -26.91 14.66 -2.86
N LEU A 203 -27.96 14.07 -3.45
CA LEU A 203 -29.00 13.33 -2.73
C LEU A 203 -29.41 12.04 -3.46
N PRO A 204 -29.76 10.97 -2.74
CA PRO A 204 -29.53 10.79 -1.30
C PRO A 204 -28.03 10.74 -0.99
N HIS A 205 -27.60 11.11 0.22
CA HIS A 205 -26.21 10.94 0.65
C HIS A 205 -26.13 10.12 1.93
N ILE A 206 -25.06 9.34 2.04
CA ILE A 206 -24.76 8.50 3.21
C ILE A 206 -23.35 8.83 3.67
N THR A 207 -23.21 9.18 4.94
CA THR A 207 -21.93 9.43 5.61
C THR A 207 -21.79 8.56 6.85
N TYR A 208 -20.56 8.43 7.35
CA TYR A 208 -20.31 7.86 8.67
C TYR A 208 -19.29 8.68 9.48
N THR A 209 -19.40 8.55 10.80
CA THR A 209 -18.46 9.07 11.81
C THR A 209 -18.02 7.93 12.72
N ALA A 210 -16.86 8.07 13.36
CA ALA A 210 -16.35 7.14 14.34
C ALA A 210 -16.47 7.74 15.76
N ASP A 211 -17.06 6.96 16.67
CA ASP A 211 -17.18 7.31 18.09
C ASP A 211 -16.11 6.56 18.88
N PHE A 212 -15.17 7.33 19.44
CA PHE A 212 -14.14 6.84 20.33
C PHE A 212 -14.32 7.40 21.73
N GLY A 213 -13.95 6.60 22.74
CA GLY A 213 -13.83 7.11 24.11
C GLY A 213 -12.67 8.12 24.31
N THR A 214 -11.81 8.31 23.30
CA THR A 214 -10.58 9.10 23.34
C THR A 214 -10.27 9.68 21.96
N ASP A 215 -9.36 10.66 21.87
CA ASP A 215 -8.83 11.11 20.57
C ASP A 215 -8.02 9.99 19.91
N VAL A 216 -8.37 9.66 18.66
CA VAL A 216 -7.69 8.66 17.82
C VAL A 216 -7.40 9.28 16.45
N PRO A 217 -6.25 8.97 15.83
CA PRO A 217 -5.93 9.41 14.48
C PRO A 217 -7.05 9.07 13.49
N GLN A 218 -7.30 10.01 12.57
CA GLN A 218 -8.35 9.83 11.57
C GLN A 218 -7.97 8.78 10.53
N TYR A 219 -6.67 8.60 10.27
CA TYR A 219 -6.12 7.44 9.61
C TYR A 219 -5.45 6.55 10.64
N LEU A 220 -6.08 5.42 10.96
CA LEU A 220 -5.52 4.46 11.89
C LEU A 220 -4.71 3.41 11.13
N PRO A 221 -3.45 3.13 11.53
CA PRO A 221 -2.66 2.08 10.90
C PRO A 221 -3.34 0.72 11.02
N ALA A 222 -3.33 -0.03 9.92
CA ALA A 222 -3.85 -1.38 9.84
C ALA A 222 -3.04 -2.23 8.87
N SER A 223 -3.05 -3.54 9.04
CA SER A 223 -2.42 -4.47 8.11
C SER A 223 -3.31 -5.69 7.89
N PHE A 224 -3.62 -6.01 6.64
CA PHE A 224 -4.03 -7.38 6.34
C PHE A 224 -2.78 -8.25 6.45
N SER A 225 -2.87 -9.40 7.10
CA SER A 225 -1.68 -10.23 7.27
C SER A 225 -1.96 -11.71 7.07
N VAL A 226 -0.96 -12.41 6.54
CA VAL A 226 -1.01 -13.86 6.34
C VAL A 226 0.37 -14.46 6.60
N THR A 227 0.40 -15.69 7.12
CA THR A 227 1.58 -16.54 6.97
C THR A 227 1.49 -17.20 5.60
N VAL A 228 2.36 -16.81 4.68
CA VAL A 228 2.34 -17.27 3.28
C VAL A 228 2.42 -18.80 3.26
N GLY A 229 1.48 -19.44 2.53
CA GLY A 229 1.38 -20.90 2.43
C GLY A 229 0.61 -21.59 3.58
N ALA A 230 0.14 -20.85 4.59
CA ALA A 230 -0.58 -21.44 5.73
C ALA A 230 -2.00 -21.95 5.40
N GLY A 231 -2.48 -21.78 4.16
CA GLY A 231 -3.77 -22.26 3.70
C GLY A 231 -4.91 -21.25 3.84
N LEU A 232 -6.04 -21.54 3.18
CA LEU A 232 -7.21 -20.64 3.15
C LEU A 232 -7.86 -20.40 4.51
N THR A 233 -7.78 -21.38 5.42
CA THR A 233 -8.35 -21.27 6.78
C THR A 233 -7.34 -20.71 7.79
N SER A 234 -6.26 -20.09 7.32
CA SER A 234 -5.23 -19.55 8.20
C SER A 234 -5.70 -18.26 8.86
N THR A 235 -5.28 -18.10 10.11
CA THR A 235 -5.47 -16.90 10.90
C THR A 235 -4.33 -15.91 10.63
N ALA A 236 -4.64 -14.62 10.67
CA ALA A 236 -3.68 -13.53 10.58
C ALA A 236 -2.58 -13.68 11.65
N PRO A 237 -1.28 -13.63 11.27
CA PRO A 237 -0.16 -13.74 12.21
C PRO A 237 0.06 -12.46 13.04
N VAL A 238 -0.56 -11.34 12.67
CA VAL A 238 -0.60 -10.11 13.47
C VAL A 238 -2.04 -9.57 13.52
N PRO A 239 -2.42 -8.83 14.59
CA PRO A 239 -3.72 -8.16 14.64
C PRO A 239 -3.94 -7.21 13.46
N TYR A 240 -5.18 -7.10 12.99
CA TYR A 240 -5.53 -6.19 11.88
C TYR A 240 -5.25 -4.72 12.24
N ILE A 241 -5.52 -4.35 13.49
CA ILE A 241 -5.09 -3.10 14.13
C ILE A 241 -4.59 -3.39 15.54
N SER A 242 -3.86 -2.45 16.15
CA SER A 242 -3.38 -2.62 17.52
C SER A 242 -4.51 -2.96 18.51
N ARG A 243 -4.22 -3.93 19.39
CA ARG A 243 -5.16 -4.40 20.43
C ARG A 243 -5.52 -3.28 21.43
N ASP A 244 -4.62 -2.35 21.69
CA ASP A 244 -4.87 -1.20 22.57
C ASP A 244 -5.93 -0.25 21.99
N VAL A 245 -5.85 0.00 20.68
CA VAL A 245 -6.84 0.80 19.97
C VAL A 245 -8.15 0.03 19.84
N GLN A 246 -8.06 -1.28 19.59
CA GLN A 246 -9.23 -2.15 19.51
C GLN A 246 -10.09 -2.10 20.77
N ALA A 247 -9.48 -2.03 21.96
CA ALA A 247 -10.21 -1.88 23.21
C ALA A 247 -10.91 -0.52 23.38
N SER A 248 -10.52 0.50 22.59
CA SER A 248 -10.96 1.90 22.76
C SER A 248 -12.04 2.34 21.75
N LEU A 249 -12.19 1.65 20.62
CA LEU A 249 -13.10 2.01 19.54
C LEU A 249 -14.50 1.42 19.76
N LYS A 250 -15.49 2.29 19.96
CA LYS A 250 -16.84 1.90 20.37
C LYS A 250 -17.72 1.56 19.19
N LYS A 251 -17.95 2.48 18.25
CA LYS A 251 -18.89 2.25 17.14
C LYS A 251 -18.67 3.23 15.99
N LEU A 252 -19.18 2.85 14.83
CA LEU A 252 -19.42 3.76 13.71
C LEU A 252 -20.88 4.20 13.73
N GLN A 253 -21.12 5.46 13.38
CA GLN A 253 -22.45 6.04 13.27
C GLN A 253 -22.69 6.48 11.83
N TYR A 254 -23.74 5.96 11.21
CA TYR A 254 -24.11 6.21 9.83
C TYR A 254 -25.31 7.14 9.77
N THR A 255 -25.25 8.12 8.88
CA THR A 255 -26.36 9.04 8.60
C THR A 255 -26.65 9.02 7.12
N ALA A 256 -27.90 8.72 6.76
CA ALA A 256 -28.41 8.84 5.40
C ALA A 256 -29.46 9.94 5.32
N THR A 257 -29.28 10.87 4.39
CA THR A 257 -30.25 11.94 4.11
C THR A 257 -30.84 11.71 2.72
N ILE A 258 -32.15 11.42 2.67
CA ILE A 258 -32.87 11.23 1.40
C ILE A 258 -33.48 12.57 0.96
N VAL A 259 -34.21 13.22 1.87
CA VAL A 259 -34.72 14.58 1.70
C VAL A 259 -34.34 15.39 2.93
N PRO A 260 -33.55 16.49 2.79
CA PRO A 260 -33.11 17.29 3.92
C PRO A 260 -34.28 17.68 4.84
N TYR A 261 -34.08 17.53 6.14
CA TYR A 261 -35.05 17.84 7.22
C TYR A 261 -36.34 17.01 7.26
N LEU A 262 -36.57 16.14 6.27
CA LEU A 262 -37.79 15.33 6.17
C LEU A 262 -37.53 13.83 6.32
N ASP A 263 -36.39 13.36 5.80
CA ASP A 263 -36.06 11.94 5.76
C ASP A 263 -34.55 11.73 6.06
N VAL A 264 -34.25 11.57 7.35
CA VAL A 264 -32.92 11.28 7.88
C VAL A 264 -32.96 9.95 8.61
N ILE A 265 -32.18 8.99 8.12
CA ILE A 265 -32.03 7.67 8.70
C ILE A 265 -30.69 7.61 9.42
N LYS A 266 -30.69 7.03 10.63
CA LYS A 266 -29.47 6.79 11.39
C LYS A 266 -29.33 5.30 11.69
N ALA A 267 -28.11 4.80 11.59
CA ALA A 267 -27.74 3.47 12.03
C ALA A 267 -26.41 3.52 12.78
N GLU A 268 -26.14 2.51 13.58
CA GLU A 268 -24.89 2.37 14.32
C GLU A 268 -24.36 0.95 14.15
N SER A 269 -23.03 0.82 14.14
CA SER A 269 -22.42 -0.50 14.29
C SER A 269 -22.52 -1.00 15.73
N GLY A 270 -22.35 -2.30 15.91
CA GLY A 270 -21.94 -2.83 17.21
C GLY A 270 -20.53 -2.35 17.60
N PRO A 271 -19.98 -2.83 18.72
CA PRO A 271 -18.57 -2.68 19.06
C PRO A 271 -17.68 -2.95 17.84
N PHE A 272 -17.12 -1.89 17.26
CA PHE A 272 -16.57 -1.91 15.89
C PHE A 272 -15.65 -3.10 15.65
N LEU A 273 -14.82 -3.48 16.63
CA LEU A 273 -13.80 -4.51 16.47
C LEU A 273 -14.01 -5.77 17.29
N GLY A 274 -15.10 -5.87 18.05
CA GLY A 274 -15.44 -7.12 18.74
C GLY A 274 -15.71 -8.25 17.74
N ALA A 275 -16.32 -7.92 16.60
CA ALA A 275 -16.61 -8.86 15.52
C ALA A 275 -15.75 -8.62 14.26
N PHE A 276 -15.41 -7.36 13.92
CA PHE A 276 -14.67 -7.05 12.69
C PHE A 276 -13.24 -7.59 12.69
N GLY A 277 -12.48 -7.29 13.75
CA GLY A 277 -11.09 -7.73 13.87
C GLY A 277 -10.99 -9.25 13.88
N SER A 278 -11.85 -9.94 14.65
CA SER A 278 -11.88 -11.40 14.69
C SER A 278 -12.25 -12.02 13.34
N SER A 279 -13.25 -11.49 12.62
CA SER A 279 -13.68 -12.08 11.33
C SER A 279 -12.58 -12.02 10.26
N ILE A 280 -11.91 -10.87 10.15
CA ILE A 280 -10.88 -10.66 9.12
C ILE A 280 -9.56 -11.34 9.51
N GLU A 281 -9.30 -11.47 10.81
CA GLU A 281 -8.13 -12.18 11.32
C GLU A 281 -8.31 -13.70 11.25
N GLU A 282 -9.48 -14.27 11.60
CA GLU A 282 -9.70 -15.72 11.69
C GLU A 282 -9.57 -16.44 10.35
N LEU A 283 -10.06 -15.80 9.26
CA LEU A 283 -10.01 -16.33 7.90
C LEU A 283 -9.17 -15.45 6.97
N ALA A 284 -8.07 -14.90 7.48
CA ALA A 284 -7.18 -14.03 6.71
C ALA A 284 -6.67 -14.69 5.42
N GLY A 285 -6.46 -16.01 5.43
CA GLY A 285 -6.11 -16.79 4.24
C GLY A 285 -7.14 -16.76 3.11
N THR A 286 -8.38 -16.35 3.35
CA THR A 286 -9.40 -16.20 2.30
C THR A 286 -9.52 -14.77 1.74
N LEU A 287 -8.75 -13.81 2.28
CA LEU A 287 -8.79 -12.44 1.78
C LEU A 287 -8.24 -12.37 0.33
N PRO A 288 -8.86 -11.61 -0.59
CA PRO A 288 -8.44 -11.58 -1.97
C PRO A 288 -7.17 -10.74 -2.11
N ILE A 289 -6.14 -11.30 -2.75
CA ILE A 289 -4.82 -10.66 -2.92
C ILE A 289 -4.97 -9.27 -3.55
N ALA A 290 -5.79 -9.17 -4.60
CA ALA A 290 -5.97 -7.91 -5.30
C ALA A 290 -6.64 -6.83 -4.46
N TYR A 291 -7.51 -7.21 -3.52
CA TYR A 291 -8.30 -6.25 -2.74
C TYR A 291 -7.51 -5.74 -1.55
N VAL A 292 -6.73 -6.61 -0.89
CA VAL A 292 -5.81 -6.16 0.16
C VAL A 292 -4.71 -5.25 -0.42
N ALA A 293 -4.18 -5.58 -1.59
CA ALA A 293 -3.23 -4.73 -2.31
C ALA A 293 -3.87 -3.40 -2.76
N SER A 294 -5.16 -3.43 -3.13
CA SER A 294 -5.92 -2.24 -3.50
C SER A 294 -6.11 -1.29 -2.31
N ALA A 295 -6.48 -1.81 -1.14
CA ALA A 295 -6.57 -1.03 0.09
C ALA A 295 -5.24 -0.34 0.44
N SER A 296 -4.13 -1.09 0.36
CA SER A 296 -2.78 -0.57 0.60
C SER A 296 -2.36 0.56 -0.34
N SER A 297 -2.96 0.65 -1.54
CA SER A 297 -2.57 1.60 -2.58
C SER A 297 -3.60 2.69 -2.89
N ALA A 298 -4.69 2.79 -2.13
CA ALA A 298 -5.80 3.68 -2.43
C ALA A 298 -5.52 5.14 -2.01
N ALA A 299 -4.54 5.78 -2.67
CA ALA A 299 -4.09 7.14 -2.32
C ALA A 299 -5.22 8.16 -2.48
N ALA A 300 -6.01 8.08 -3.54
CA ALA A 300 -7.17 8.95 -3.76
C ALA A 300 -8.44 8.49 -3.00
N GLY A 301 -8.33 7.47 -2.14
CA GLY A 301 -9.44 6.98 -1.32
C GLY A 301 -9.82 7.95 -0.19
N ASP A 302 -8.93 8.87 0.17
CA ASP A 302 -9.17 9.93 1.14
C ASP A 302 -10.21 10.97 0.70
N LEU A 303 -10.49 11.06 -0.61
CA LEU A 303 -11.54 11.92 -1.16
C LEU A 303 -12.91 11.62 -0.56
N ALA A 304 -13.11 10.45 0.07
CA ALA A 304 -14.31 10.18 0.86
C ALA A 304 -14.47 11.13 2.06
N TYR A 305 -13.40 11.75 2.59
CA TYR A 305 -13.50 12.80 3.61
C TYR A 305 -13.96 14.17 3.07
N ASP A 306 -13.86 14.43 1.76
CA ASP A 306 -14.21 15.73 1.19
C ASP A 306 -15.69 15.81 0.82
N SER A 307 -16.46 16.63 1.54
CA SER A 307 -17.89 16.85 1.29
C SER A 307 -18.21 17.77 0.09
N ASN A 308 -17.19 18.40 -0.52
CA ASN A 308 -17.37 19.40 -1.58
C ASN A 308 -17.16 18.83 -3.00
N LEU A 309 -17.14 19.73 -3.98
CA LEU A 309 -17.03 19.58 -5.43
C LEU A 309 -16.25 18.34 -5.96
N ALA A 310 -15.20 17.86 -5.29
CA ALA A 310 -14.51 16.62 -5.65
C ALA A 310 -15.42 15.38 -5.54
N THR A 311 -16.22 15.25 -4.48
CA THR A 311 -17.23 14.18 -4.38
C THR A 311 -18.39 14.36 -5.35
N ASP A 312 -18.70 15.60 -5.78
CA ASP A 312 -19.70 15.83 -6.84
C ASP A 312 -19.20 15.34 -8.21
N ILE A 313 -17.91 15.51 -8.49
CA ILE A 313 -17.27 14.98 -9.70
C ILE A 313 -17.20 13.45 -9.64
N LEU A 314 -16.79 12.88 -8.49
CA LEU A 314 -16.80 11.43 -8.30
C LEU A 314 -18.21 10.82 -8.43
N ALA A 315 -19.23 11.50 -7.89
CA ALA A 315 -20.63 11.11 -8.06
C ALA A 315 -21.10 11.23 -9.52
N LEU A 316 -20.62 12.23 -10.26
CA LEU A 316 -20.92 12.41 -11.68
C LEU A 316 -20.31 11.30 -12.54
N ILE A 317 -19.07 10.90 -12.25
CA ILE A 317 -18.32 9.88 -13.02
C ILE A 317 -18.46 8.46 -12.44
N LYS A 318 -19.22 8.29 -11.35
CA LYS A 318 -19.45 7.04 -10.62
C LYS A 318 -18.17 6.32 -10.17
N GLY A 319 -17.08 7.07 -9.96
CA GLY A 319 -15.81 6.50 -9.52
C GLY A 319 -15.83 6.10 -8.06
N LYS A 320 -15.52 4.84 -7.77
CA LYS A 320 -15.34 4.34 -6.40
C LYS A 320 -13.85 4.21 -6.08
N LEU A 321 -13.25 5.28 -5.54
CA LEU A 321 -11.80 5.34 -5.27
C LEU A 321 -11.41 4.76 -3.91
N THR A 322 -12.35 4.71 -2.98
CA THR A 322 -12.16 4.13 -1.64
C THR A 322 -12.57 2.65 -1.67
N PRO A 323 -11.65 1.71 -1.42
CA PRO A 323 -12.00 0.35 -1.04
C PRO A 323 -12.83 0.34 0.25
N TRP A 324 -13.98 -0.32 0.20
CA TRP A 324 -14.85 -0.49 1.36
C TRP A 324 -14.68 -1.88 1.96
N VAL A 325 -14.69 -1.98 3.29
CA VAL A 325 -14.52 -3.24 4.03
C VAL A 325 -15.63 -3.38 5.06
N ALA A 326 -16.21 -4.57 5.16
CA ALA A 326 -17.24 -4.98 6.12
C ALA A 326 -16.69 -5.99 7.14
N ASN A 327 -17.40 -6.20 8.24
CA ASN A 327 -17.04 -7.14 9.31
C ASN A 327 -17.28 -8.63 8.98
N ALA A 328 -17.62 -8.94 7.72
CA ALA A 328 -17.67 -10.32 7.25
C ALA A 328 -16.25 -10.92 7.25
N ALA A 329 -16.17 -12.25 7.25
CA ALA A 329 -14.88 -12.93 7.27
C ALA A 329 -14.34 -13.08 5.84
N GLY A 330 -13.03 -12.92 5.68
CA GLY A 330 -12.40 -13.30 4.42
C GLY A 330 -12.77 -12.46 3.21
N ASN A 331 -12.93 -13.12 2.06
CA ASN A 331 -13.36 -12.49 0.80
C ASN A 331 -14.71 -11.74 0.91
N ASP A 332 -15.61 -12.22 1.75
CA ASP A 332 -16.92 -11.59 1.94
C ASP A 332 -16.78 -10.19 2.56
N ALA A 333 -15.69 -9.92 3.30
CA ALA A 333 -15.41 -8.60 3.89
C ALA A 333 -15.43 -7.48 2.85
N PHE A 334 -14.87 -7.70 1.67
CA PHE A 334 -14.87 -6.70 0.61
C PHE A 334 -16.08 -6.81 -0.31
N GLN A 335 -16.49 -8.03 -0.68
CA GLN A 335 -17.60 -8.22 -1.62
C GLN A 335 -18.92 -7.71 -1.03
N ASP A 336 -19.19 -7.98 0.24
CA ASP A 336 -20.39 -7.49 0.92
C ASP A 336 -20.40 -5.96 0.98
N ALA A 337 -19.26 -5.36 1.32
CA ALA A 337 -19.12 -3.90 1.37
C ALA A 337 -19.34 -3.26 -0.01
N ASP A 338 -18.68 -3.76 -1.05
CA ASP A 338 -18.80 -3.25 -2.42
C ASP A 338 -20.22 -3.39 -2.95
N GLN A 339 -20.89 -4.52 -2.65
CA GLN A 339 -22.27 -4.78 -3.03
C GLN A 339 -23.24 -3.85 -2.30
N MET A 340 -23.11 -3.68 -0.98
CA MET A 340 -23.92 -2.73 -0.21
C MET A 340 -23.80 -1.30 -0.74
N VAL A 341 -22.58 -0.85 -1.02
CA VAL A 341 -22.34 0.49 -1.58
C VAL A 341 -22.87 0.60 -3.02
N ALA A 342 -22.76 -0.46 -3.82
CA ALA A 342 -23.33 -0.50 -5.16
C ALA A 342 -24.86 -0.37 -5.14
N ASP A 343 -25.53 -1.07 -4.22
CA ASP A 343 -26.99 -1.15 -4.15
C ASP A 343 -27.67 0.17 -3.82
N PHE A 344 -26.95 1.13 -3.22
CA PHE A 344 -27.46 2.50 -3.06
C PHE A 344 -27.74 3.23 -4.38
N ASN A 345 -27.18 2.77 -5.51
CA ASN A 345 -27.50 3.28 -6.84
C ASN A 345 -28.85 2.80 -7.37
N ASN A 346 -29.44 1.76 -6.78
CA ASN A 346 -30.74 1.23 -7.22
C ASN A 346 -31.89 2.17 -6.83
N TRP A 347 -33.01 2.06 -7.55
CA TRP A 347 -34.23 2.76 -7.16
C TRP A 347 -34.65 2.31 -5.76
N ASN A 348 -34.85 3.26 -4.83
CA ASN A 348 -35.06 3.02 -3.40
C ASN A 348 -33.92 2.26 -2.69
N GLY A 349 -32.70 2.26 -3.24
CA GLY A 349 -31.53 1.61 -2.64
C GLY A 349 -31.15 2.21 -1.29
N VAL A 350 -31.35 3.51 -1.09
CA VAL A 350 -31.20 4.18 0.20
C VAL A 350 -32.52 4.15 0.96
N ASN A 351 -32.60 3.32 2.00
CA ASN A 351 -33.76 3.17 2.87
C ASN A 351 -33.32 2.69 4.27
N LYS A 352 -34.28 2.57 5.20
CA LYS A 352 -33.97 2.22 6.60
C LYS A 352 -33.25 0.89 6.72
N ASP A 353 -33.67 -0.12 5.96
CA ASP A 353 -33.14 -1.47 6.06
C ASP A 353 -31.71 -1.53 5.50
N SER A 354 -31.45 -0.88 4.35
CA SER A 354 -30.11 -0.86 3.75
C SER A 354 -29.09 -0.08 4.59
N VAL A 355 -29.49 1.04 5.19
CA VAL A 355 -28.61 1.80 6.11
C VAL A 355 -28.40 1.06 7.43
N THR A 356 -29.40 0.33 7.92
CA THR A 356 -29.25 -0.54 9.09
C THR A 356 -28.28 -1.69 8.81
N ALA A 357 -28.38 -2.33 7.63
CA ALA A 357 -27.46 -3.38 7.20
C ALA A 357 -26.02 -2.87 7.06
N LEU A 358 -25.83 -1.65 6.53
CA LEU A 358 -24.54 -0.97 6.48
C LEU A 358 -23.94 -0.81 7.89
N GLY A 359 -24.75 -0.37 8.84
CA GLY A 359 -24.37 -0.25 10.25
C GLY A 359 -23.98 -1.59 10.88
N GLN A 360 -24.82 -2.61 10.74
CA GLN A 360 -24.57 -3.95 11.27
C GLN A 360 -23.30 -4.58 10.72
N SER A 361 -22.95 -4.24 9.48
CA SER A 361 -21.76 -4.75 8.80
C SER A 361 -20.50 -3.91 9.06
N ALA A 362 -20.63 -2.82 9.81
CA ALA A 362 -19.53 -1.91 10.17
C ALA A 362 -18.69 -1.45 8.96
N VAL A 363 -19.34 -1.19 7.82
CA VAL A 363 -18.67 -0.81 6.57
C VAL A 363 -17.86 0.48 6.75
N HIS A 364 -16.59 0.44 6.38
CA HIS A 364 -15.69 1.59 6.46
C HIS A 364 -14.67 1.61 5.33
N GLY A 365 -14.00 2.75 5.16
CA GLY A 365 -12.99 2.94 4.13
C GLY A 365 -11.63 2.40 4.56
N ALA A 366 -10.99 1.65 3.67
CA ALA A 366 -9.57 1.31 3.76
C ALA A 366 -8.82 2.09 2.68
N VAL A 367 -7.78 2.82 3.07
CA VAL A 367 -7.01 3.72 2.19
C VAL A 367 -5.51 3.46 2.30
N ASP A 368 -4.72 4.10 1.44
CA ASP A 368 -3.29 3.88 1.32
C ASP A 368 -2.53 3.89 2.66
N GLY A 369 -1.56 3.00 2.82
CA GLY A 369 -0.72 2.93 4.03
C GLY A 369 0.10 4.19 4.26
N GLY A 370 0.38 4.98 3.20
CA GLY A 370 1.07 6.26 3.26
C GLY A 370 0.37 7.34 4.11
N PHE A 371 -0.93 7.20 4.36
CA PHE A 371 -1.67 8.07 5.29
C PHE A 371 -1.35 7.81 6.77
N ALA A 372 -0.79 6.64 7.08
CA ALA A 372 -0.29 6.30 8.41
C ALA A 372 1.24 6.29 8.40
N ASP A 373 1.83 5.23 7.84
CA ASP A 373 3.27 5.06 7.67
C ASP A 373 3.56 4.49 6.28
N GLY A 374 4.06 5.35 5.38
CA GLY A 374 4.40 4.97 4.01
C GLY A 374 5.59 4.01 3.90
N THR A 375 6.44 3.91 4.93
CA THR A 375 7.71 3.18 4.87
C THR A 375 7.60 1.69 5.11
N GLY A 376 6.51 1.22 5.72
CA GLY A 376 6.35 -0.16 6.21
C GLY A 376 7.23 -0.50 7.43
N ILE A 377 7.98 0.45 7.99
CA ILE A 377 8.84 0.20 9.16
C ILE A 377 7.99 -0.03 10.41
N SER A 378 7.01 0.82 10.70
CA SER A 378 6.23 0.73 11.94
C SER A 378 5.42 -0.58 12.04
N PRO A 379 4.76 -1.06 10.97
CA PRO A 379 4.12 -2.38 10.98
C PRO A 379 5.12 -3.54 11.14
N ALA A 380 6.31 -3.47 10.53
CA ALA A 380 7.38 -4.44 10.75
C ALA A 380 7.84 -4.48 12.22
N LEU A 381 8.00 -3.31 12.85
CA LEU A 381 8.31 -3.20 14.28
C LEU A 381 7.21 -3.83 15.15
N ALA A 382 5.94 -3.56 14.83
CA ALA A 382 4.79 -4.13 15.54
C ALA A 382 4.71 -5.66 15.38
N ALA A 383 5.20 -6.20 14.27
CA ALA A 383 5.35 -7.63 14.04
C ALA A 383 6.56 -8.26 14.77
N GLY A 384 7.32 -7.46 15.52
CA GLY A 384 8.41 -7.89 16.38
C GLY A 384 9.80 -7.79 15.75
N ALA A 385 9.96 -7.12 14.61
CA ALA A 385 11.26 -6.99 13.95
C ALA A 385 12.27 -6.20 14.82
N ASP A 386 13.49 -6.73 14.91
CA ASP A 386 14.66 -6.08 15.54
C ASP A 386 15.73 -5.68 14.50
N GLU A 387 15.61 -6.20 13.28
CA GLU A 387 16.34 -5.76 12.10
C GLU A 387 15.35 -5.53 10.95
N VAL A 388 15.42 -4.37 10.31
CA VAL A 388 14.57 -4.03 9.16
C VAL A 388 15.47 -3.60 8.00
N LEU A 389 15.42 -4.31 6.88
CA LEU A 389 15.86 -3.75 5.61
C LEU A 389 14.68 -2.97 5.03
N VAL A 390 14.83 -1.67 4.83
CA VAL A 390 13.83 -0.82 4.19
C VAL A 390 14.30 -0.39 2.80
N ILE A 391 13.45 -0.57 1.80
CA ILE A 391 13.59 0.06 0.49
C ILE A 391 12.76 1.33 0.50
N LEU A 392 13.43 2.47 0.46
CA LEU A 392 12.82 3.80 0.37
C LEU A 392 12.76 4.25 -1.09
N ASN A 393 11.66 4.91 -1.43
CA ASN A 393 11.31 5.40 -2.75
C ASN A 393 11.16 6.92 -2.72
N SER A 394 12.29 7.62 -2.61
CA SER A 394 12.36 9.07 -2.53
C SER A 394 12.30 9.74 -3.91
N ASN A 395 12.10 11.06 -3.91
CA ASN A 395 12.21 11.88 -5.13
C ASN A 395 13.70 12.07 -5.51
N VAL A 396 14.01 13.05 -6.37
CA VAL A 396 15.35 13.49 -6.86
C VAL A 396 16.48 13.67 -5.82
N THR A 397 16.27 13.41 -4.53
CA THR A 397 17.27 13.57 -3.47
C THR A 397 17.25 12.39 -2.51
N ASN A 398 18.35 12.21 -1.78
CA ASN A 398 18.41 11.32 -0.62
C ASN A 398 17.57 11.86 0.56
N ASP A 399 16.26 11.97 0.35
CA ASP A 399 15.30 12.67 1.20
C ASP A 399 14.96 11.84 2.44
N PRO A 400 15.30 12.32 3.65
CA PRO A 400 14.99 11.60 4.89
C PRO A 400 13.55 11.80 5.37
N THR A 401 12.67 12.50 4.62
CA THR A 401 11.39 13.00 5.16
C THR A 401 10.48 11.92 5.75
N PHE A 402 10.34 10.77 5.08
CA PHE A 402 9.48 9.69 5.58
C PHE A 402 10.10 8.98 6.78
N ILE A 403 11.40 8.65 6.72
CA ILE A 403 12.06 7.95 7.81
C ILE A 403 12.26 8.85 9.04
N GLN A 404 12.60 10.14 8.89
CA GLN A 404 12.83 11.06 10.02
C GLN A 404 11.54 11.31 10.82
N ARG A 405 10.37 11.17 10.19
CA ARG A 405 9.05 11.30 10.85
C ARG A 405 8.88 10.27 11.97
N LEU A 406 9.50 9.11 11.84
CA LEU A 406 9.44 8.02 12.82
C LEU A 406 10.17 8.36 14.14
N PHE A 407 10.98 9.43 14.16
CA PHE A 407 11.87 9.79 15.26
C PHE A 407 11.46 11.12 15.93
N PRO A 408 11.91 11.39 17.17
CA PRO A 408 11.54 12.59 17.91
C PRO A 408 11.96 13.87 17.19
N GLY A 409 11.03 14.82 17.08
CA GLY A 409 11.24 16.08 16.34
C GLY A 409 10.98 15.98 14.84
N GLY A 410 10.57 14.81 14.33
CA GLY A 410 10.22 14.60 12.93
C GLY A 410 8.97 15.38 12.50
N ILE A 411 8.99 15.86 11.25
CA ILE A 411 7.87 16.62 10.68
C ILE A 411 6.66 15.69 10.53
N GLN A 412 5.62 16.01 11.28
CA GLN A 412 4.36 15.29 11.23
C GLN A 412 3.66 15.55 9.89
N PRO A 413 2.93 14.57 9.34
CA PRO A 413 2.18 14.77 8.11
C PRO A 413 1.18 15.92 8.28
N SER A 414 1.16 16.85 7.32
CA SER A 414 0.31 18.03 7.36
C SER A 414 -1.02 17.85 6.63
N TYR A 415 -1.27 16.67 6.03
CA TYR A 415 -2.53 16.41 5.35
C TYR A 415 -3.69 16.37 6.34
N LYS A 416 -4.83 16.88 5.88
CA LYS A 416 -6.10 16.76 6.59
C LYS A 416 -6.81 15.52 6.05
N PRO A 417 -7.46 14.73 6.92
CA PRO A 417 -7.66 14.98 8.34
C PRO A 417 -6.46 14.53 9.23
N ASN A 418 -6.36 15.13 10.43
CA ASN A 418 -5.24 15.08 11.38
C ASN A 418 -4.82 13.65 11.81
N VAL A 419 -3.53 13.37 11.68
CA VAL A 419 -2.83 12.15 12.12
C VAL A 419 -2.02 12.34 13.42
N SER A 420 -2.34 13.38 14.19
CA SER A 420 -1.61 13.73 15.42
C SER A 420 -1.51 12.54 16.37
N GLY A 421 -0.29 12.27 16.83
CA GLY A 421 -0.01 11.25 17.83
C GLY A 421 0.39 9.89 17.25
N LEU A 422 0.38 9.69 15.93
CA LEU A 422 0.95 8.47 15.33
C LEU A 422 2.45 8.34 15.54
N PHE A 423 3.16 9.46 15.52
CA PHE A 423 4.62 9.48 15.63
C PHE A 423 5.07 10.29 16.84
N PRO A 424 6.25 9.98 17.41
CA PRO A 424 7.25 9.04 16.89
C PRO A 424 6.98 7.57 17.24
N VAL A 425 7.69 6.65 16.57
CA VAL A 425 7.78 5.21 16.91
C VAL A 425 9.15 4.82 17.49
N PHE A 426 10.12 5.74 17.40
CA PHE A 426 11.40 5.67 18.09
C PHE A 426 11.54 6.78 19.15
N SER A 427 12.22 6.47 20.25
CA SER A 427 12.61 7.43 21.29
C SER A 427 13.98 8.06 21.03
N ALA A 428 14.83 7.43 20.21
CA ALA A 428 16.15 7.92 19.82
C ALA A 428 16.64 7.23 18.54
N PRO A 429 17.56 7.84 17.77
CA PRO A 429 18.06 9.22 17.90
C PRO A 429 17.01 10.25 17.48
N SER A 430 17.33 11.55 17.50
CA SER A 430 16.42 12.60 17.02
C SER A 430 16.26 12.59 15.50
N ALA A 431 15.16 13.14 14.99
CA ALA A 431 14.92 13.26 13.56
C ALA A 431 16.03 14.04 12.83
N ALA A 432 16.65 15.04 13.47
CA ALA A 432 17.77 15.78 12.89
C ALA A 432 19.05 14.94 12.75
N GLU A 433 19.31 14.07 13.72
CA GLU A 433 20.42 13.11 13.66
C GLU A 433 20.16 12.03 12.61
N VAL A 434 18.91 11.54 12.52
CA VAL A 434 18.51 10.61 11.45
C VAL A 434 18.66 11.25 10.08
N SER A 435 18.18 12.48 9.91
CA SER A 435 18.34 13.25 8.68
C SER A 435 19.82 13.36 8.27
N THR A 436 20.69 13.66 9.23
CA THR A 436 22.15 13.72 9.01
C THR A 436 22.72 12.37 8.60
N GLN A 437 22.31 11.27 9.24
CA GLN A 437 22.78 9.93 8.91
C GLN A 437 22.31 9.50 7.52
N VAL A 438 21.02 9.70 7.21
CA VAL A 438 20.42 9.33 5.93
C VAL A 438 21.05 10.10 4.78
N VAL A 439 21.22 11.43 4.88
CA VAL A 439 21.85 12.23 3.81
C VAL A 439 23.28 11.77 3.49
N ASN A 440 23.98 11.24 4.49
CA ASN A 440 25.36 10.76 4.42
C ASN A 440 25.49 9.24 4.17
N LEU A 441 24.40 8.54 3.83
CA LEU A 441 24.49 7.15 3.37
C LEU A 441 25.44 7.04 2.17
N HIS A 442 26.07 5.87 2.03
CA HIS A 442 26.96 5.62 0.91
C HIS A 442 26.17 5.64 -0.39
N ARG A 443 26.57 6.49 -1.33
CA ARG A 443 25.91 6.58 -2.64
C ARG A 443 26.68 5.75 -3.64
N LEU A 444 25.98 4.84 -4.31
CA LEU A 444 26.52 4.11 -5.43
C LEU A 444 26.78 5.08 -6.59
N GLU A 445 27.85 4.83 -7.35
CA GLU A 445 28.16 5.60 -8.54
C GLU A 445 27.13 5.27 -9.63
N ILE A 446 26.41 6.29 -10.09
CA ILE A 446 25.42 6.16 -11.18
C ILE A 446 26.18 6.32 -12.51
N PRO A 447 26.12 5.33 -13.42
CA PRO A 447 26.81 5.42 -14.70
C PRO A 447 26.25 6.53 -15.59
N ASN A 448 27.10 7.04 -16.49
CA ASN A 448 26.65 7.99 -17.50
C ASN A 448 25.58 7.36 -18.40
N GLY A 449 24.45 8.05 -18.56
CA GLY A 449 23.36 7.61 -19.43
C GLY A 449 22.10 7.18 -18.67
N CYS A 450 22.14 7.07 -17.34
CA CYS A 450 20.92 6.96 -16.55
C CYS A 450 20.06 8.22 -16.71
N GLU A 451 18.76 8.05 -16.89
CA GLU A 451 17.84 9.15 -17.22
C GLU A 451 16.99 9.61 -16.03
N PHE A 452 16.52 8.65 -15.21
CA PHE A 452 15.51 8.88 -14.19
C PHE A 452 15.96 8.51 -12.78
N LEU A 453 17.08 7.80 -12.63
CA LEU A 453 17.69 7.55 -11.33
C LEU A 453 18.63 8.69 -10.94
N ASP A 454 18.33 9.36 -9.83
CA ASP A 454 19.14 10.47 -9.30
C ASP A 454 20.02 10.04 -8.13
N THR A 455 19.61 9.02 -7.39
CA THR A 455 20.36 8.53 -6.23
C THR A 455 20.05 7.06 -5.97
N LEU A 456 21.09 6.27 -5.72
CA LEU A 456 20.97 4.98 -5.07
C LEU A 456 21.90 4.96 -3.87
N ALA A 457 21.34 5.03 -2.66
CA ALA A 457 22.10 5.15 -1.42
C ALA A 457 21.85 3.99 -0.47
N VAL A 458 22.89 3.51 0.21
CA VAL A 458 22.85 2.36 1.09
C VAL A 458 23.57 2.65 2.40
N GLY A 459 23.03 2.13 3.50
CA GLY A 459 23.71 2.11 4.79
C GLY A 459 22.76 1.76 5.91
N SER A 460 23.16 1.99 7.16
CA SER A 460 22.37 1.58 8.30
C SER A 460 22.38 2.63 9.41
N LEU A 461 21.32 2.63 10.20
CA LEU A 461 21.25 3.36 11.45
C LEU A 461 20.54 2.52 12.52
N THR A 462 20.69 2.91 13.77
CA THR A 462 20.05 2.23 14.90
C THR A 462 19.05 3.16 15.56
N GLY A 463 17.87 2.64 15.89
CA GLY A 463 16.84 3.33 16.66
C GLY A 463 16.50 2.58 17.96
N THR A 464 15.99 3.29 18.95
CA THR A 464 15.37 2.69 20.14
C THR A 464 13.87 2.91 20.07
N THR A 465 13.05 1.86 20.09
CA THR A 465 11.59 2.00 19.99
C THR A 465 11.02 2.78 21.18
N ILE A 466 9.86 3.42 20.99
CA ILE A 466 9.02 3.96 22.07
C ILE A 466 7.68 3.23 22.05
N ASP A 467 7.02 3.15 23.21
CA ASP A 467 5.66 2.62 23.29
C ASP A 467 4.75 3.41 22.35
N ASN A 468 4.14 2.70 21.40
CA ASN A 468 3.20 3.30 20.45
C ASN A 468 1.96 2.43 20.33
N LYS A 469 0.92 2.82 21.07
CA LYS A 469 -0.35 2.09 21.12
C LYS A 469 -1.07 2.00 19.78
N TYR A 470 -0.82 2.90 18.83
CA TYR A 470 -1.55 2.92 17.56
C TYR A 470 -1.04 1.83 16.61
N PHE A 471 0.28 1.66 16.56
CA PHE A 471 0.91 0.56 15.82
C PHE A 471 0.99 -0.74 16.64
N GLY A 472 0.91 -0.66 17.98
CA GLY A 472 1.14 -1.81 18.86
C GLY A 472 2.62 -2.11 19.07
N ILE A 473 3.45 -1.07 19.11
CA ILE A 473 4.91 -1.20 19.29
C ILE A 473 5.25 -1.08 20.77
N GLU A 474 6.01 -2.04 21.29
CA GLU A 474 6.64 -1.98 22.61
C GLU A 474 7.93 -1.15 22.55
N GLY A 475 8.11 -0.28 23.55
CA GLY A 475 9.27 0.59 23.71
C GLY A 475 10.51 -0.11 24.27
N GLY A 476 11.67 0.52 24.06
CA GLY A 476 12.94 0.10 24.66
C GLY A 476 13.71 -0.98 23.88
N ARG A 477 13.24 -1.40 22.70
CA ARG A 477 13.98 -2.30 21.82
C ARG A 477 14.97 -1.53 20.96
N THR A 478 16.20 -2.01 20.87
CA THR A 478 17.19 -1.51 19.91
C THR A 478 16.97 -2.20 18.58
N VAL A 479 16.70 -1.41 17.53
CA VAL A 479 16.41 -1.90 16.19
C VAL A 479 17.44 -1.36 15.20
N THR A 480 17.94 -2.23 14.34
CA THR A 480 18.78 -1.83 13.20
C THR A 480 17.92 -1.61 11.97
N LEU A 481 18.01 -0.42 11.38
CA LEU A 481 17.43 -0.10 10.08
C LEU A 481 18.54 -0.12 9.04
N ASN A 482 18.53 -1.10 8.15
CA ASN A 482 19.32 -1.12 6.93
C ASN A 482 18.49 -0.45 5.84
N ILE A 483 19.05 0.53 5.14
CA ILE A 483 18.32 1.41 4.23
C ILE A 483 18.91 1.24 2.85
N ILE A 484 18.05 0.96 1.87
CA ILE A 484 18.31 1.16 0.45
C ILE A 484 17.38 2.30 0.03
N ASN A 485 17.92 3.44 -0.32
CA ASN A 485 17.13 4.56 -0.82
C ASN A 485 17.31 4.71 -2.32
N VAL A 486 16.20 4.64 -3.06
CA VAL A 486 16.11 4.87 -4.49
C VAL A 486 15.45 6.22 -4.71
N GLY A 487 16.24 7.20 -5.15
CA GLY A 487 15.79 8.54 -5.49
C GLY A 487 15.61 8.67 -7.01
N SER A 488 14.40 9.04 -7.44
CA SER A 488 14.08 9.20 -8.86
C SER A 488 13.27 10.46 -9.15
N SER A 489 13.47 11.01 -10.36
CA SER A 489 12.72 12.14 -10.88
C SER A 489 11.30 11.80 -11.33
N LEU A 490 10.97 10.51 -11.46
CA LEU A 490 9.62 10.07 -11.83
C LEU A 490 8.65 10.28 -10.67
N SER A 491 7.42 10.64 -11.01
CA SER A 491 6.32 10.63 -10.04
C SER A 491 5.87 9.20 -9.70
N ILE A 492 4.89 9.08 -8.81
CA ILE A 492 4.32 7.79 -8.38
C ILE A 492 3.27 7.22 -9.36
N GLY A 493 3.06 7.85 -10.51
CA GLY A 493 2.01 7.48 -11.48
C GLY A 493 1.31 8.66 -12.15
N THR A 494 1.70 9.90 -11.81
CA THR A 494 1.05 11.14 -12.22
C THR A 494 1.79 11.81 -13.38
N ASN A 495 1.13 11.99 -14.52
CA ASN A 495 1.68 12.68 -15.69
C ASN A 495 2.96 12.07 -16.28
N GLU A 496 3.23 10.80 -16.02
CA GLU A 496 4.40 10.10 -16.56
C GLU A 496 4.04 9.26 -17.79
N ASP A 497 4.99 9.15 -18.71
CA ASP A 497 4.96 8.05 -19.67
C ASP A 497 5.31 6.76 -18.93
N PHE A 498 4.44 5.76 -19.01
CA PHE A 498 4.69 4.47 -18.34
C PHE A 498 5.97 3.79 -18.85
N ALA A 499 6.43 4.10 -20.07
CA ALA A 499 7.70 3.62 -20.57
C ALA A 499 8.90 4.14 -19.75
N ASN A 500 8.78 5.28 -19.08
CA ASN A 500 9.86 5.84 -18.25
C ASN A 500 10.15 4.96 -17.03
N TYR A 501 9.14 4.30 -16.45
CA TYR A 501 9.37 3.33 -15.36
C TYR A 501 10.19 2.12 -15.82
N ASN A 502 10.09 1.73 -17.10
CA ASN A 502 10.95 0.70 -17.65
C ASN A 502 12.42 1.17 -17.70
N VAL A 503 12.64 2.42 -18.08
CA VAL A 503 13.98 3.03 -18.10
C VAL A 503 14.54 3.14 -16.68
N LEU A 504 13.72 3.52 -15.69
CA LEU A 504 14.13 3.51 -14.29
C LEU A 504 14.61 2.11 -13.83
N VAL A 505 13.94 1.04 -14.26
CA VAL A 505 14.41 -0.33 -13.98
C VAL A 505 15.82 -0.54 -14.55
N GLN A 506 16.08 -0.09 -15.79
CA GLN A 506 17.42 -0.18 -16.38
C GLN A 506 18.45 0.66 -15.61
N ASP A 507 18.11 1.89 -15.23
CA ASP A 507 19.03 2.79 -14.52
C ASP A 507 19.49 2.21 -13.18
N VAL A 508 18.56 1.61 -12.43
CA VAL A 508 18.86 0.94 -11.16
C VAL A 508 19.72 -0.31 -11.40
N MET A 509 19.39 -1.13 -12.40
CA MET A 509 20.19 -2.31 -12.77
C MET A 509 21.62 -1.93 -13.16
N ASP A 510 21.77 -0.93 -14.03
CA ASP A 510 23.07 -0.44 -14.50
C ASP A 510 23.89 0.13 -13.35
N THR A 511 23.25 0.78 -12.37
CA THR A 511 23.92 1.31 -11.17
C THR A 511 24.38 0.20 -10.23
N ILE A 512 23.53 -0.79 -9.91
CA ILE A 512 23.92 -1.90 -9.02
C ILE A 512 25.09 -2.69 -9.62
N LEU A 513 25.04 -2.95 -10.92
CA LEU A 513 26.03 -3.78 -11.62
C LEU A 513 27.22 -2.97 -12.17
N PHE A 514 27.33 -1.69 -11.82
CA PHE A 514 28.43 -0.86 -12.27
C PHE A 514 29.74 -1.30 -11.62
N ASP A 515 30.82 -1.40 -12.41
CA ASP A 515 32.11 -1.91 -11.95
C ASP A 515 32.65 -1.17 -10.71
N SER A 516 32.43 0.15 -10.62
CA SER A 516 32.84 0.96 -9.46
C SER A 516 32.11 0.58 -8.16
N ASN A 517 30.94 -0.06 -8.26
CA ASN A 517 30.11 -0.45 -7.13
C ASN A 517 30.27 -1.92 -6.75
N ALA A 518 30.94 -2.73 -7.58
CA ALA A 518 31.00 -4.19 -7.44
C ALA A 518 31.49 -4.65 -6.06
N ASP A 519 32.56 -4.04 -5.54
CA ASP A 519 33.11 -4.36 -4.22
C ASP A 519 32.11 -4.05 -3.10
N PHE A 520 31.32 -2.97 -3.23
CA PHE A 520 30.33 -2.60 -2.21
C PHE A 520 29.12 -3.53 -2.27
N VAL A 521 28.59 -3.81 -3.47
CA VAL A 521 27.39 -4.64 -3.66
C VAL A 521 27.62 -6.10 -3.28
N ALA A 522 28.84 -6.63 -3.43
CA ALA A 522 29.16 -7.99 -3.06
C ALA A 522 29.23 -8.25 -1.53
N ASN A 523 29.33 -7.20 -0.72
CA ASN A 523 29.44 -7.25 0.74
C ASN A 523 28.14 -6.86 1.43
#